data_AF-A0AAU3EX73-F1
#
_entry.id   AF-A0AAU3EX73-F1
#
_cell.length_a   1.000
_cell.length_b   1.000
_cell.length_c   1.000
_cell.angle_alpha   90.00
_cell.angle_beta   90.00
_cell.angle_gamma   90.00
#
_symmetry.space_group_name_H-M   'P 1'
#
loop_
_entity.id
_entity.type
_entity.pdbx_description
1 polymer ?
#
loop_
_entity_poly.entity_id
_entity_poly.type
_entity_poly.pdbx_seq_one_letter_code
_entity_poly.pdbx_strand_id
1 'polypeptide(L)' 'MSPLSRESETALSAAELNARIRELWADGELPDDRRPEYEALVVEWAAAALGDVQHAA' A
#
# COMPACT_ATOMS: atom_id res chain seq x y z
N MET A 1 -31.23 -7.63 -10.52
CA MET A 1 -30.12 -6.75 -10.09
C MET A 1 -29.16 -7.61 -9.31
N SER A 2 -28.00 -7.93 -9.88
CA SER A 2 -26.97 -8.68 -9.16
C SER A 2 -26.42 -7.78 -8.06
N PRO A 3 -26.22 -8.27 -6.83
CA PRO A 3 -25.45 -7.52 -5.85
C PRO A 3 -24.08 -7.32 -6.48
N LEU A 4 -23.66 -6.06 -6.64
CA LEU A 4 -22.24 -5.75 -6.75
C LEU A 4 -21.64 -6.40 -5.52
N SER A 5 -21.00 -7.56 -5.72
CA SER A 5 -20.04 -8.10 -4.79
C SER A 5 -19.25 -6.88 -4.36
N ARG A 6 -19.38 -6.50 -3.09
CA ARG A 6 -18.40 -5.65 -2.45
C ARG A 6 -17.14 -6.46 -2.64
N GLU A 7 -16.42 -6.15 -3.71
CA GLU A 7 -15.09 -6.64 -3.97
C GLU A 7 -14.43 -6.45 -2.63
N SER A 8 -14.19 -7.58 -1.96
CA SER A 8 -13.39 -7.61 -0.75
C SER A 8 -12.28 -6.60 -1.02
N GLU A 9 -12.17 -5.50 -0.27
CA GLU A 9 -11.10 -4.54 -0.47
C GLU A 9 -9.83 -5.37 -0.57
N THR A 10 -9.40 -5.63 -1.80
CA THR A 10 -8.41 -6.66 -2.07
C THR A 10 -7.17 -5.98 -1.58
N ALA A 11 -6.66 -6.46 -0.44
CA ALA A 11 -5.47 -5.91 0.18
C ALA A 11 -4.49 -5.55 -0.95
N LEU A 12 -4.14 -4.27 -1.04
CA LEU A 12 -3.32 -3.77 -2.13
C LEU A 12 -2.02 -4.59 -2.18
N SER A 13 -1.56 -4.92 -3.38
CA SER A 13 -0.29 -5.62 -3.53
C SER A 13 0.86 -4.77 -3.02
N ALA A 14 1.99 -5.40 -2.67
CA ALA A 14 3.19 -4.68 -2.27
C ALA A 14 3.65 -3.69 -3.35
N ALA A 15 3.42 -3.99 -4.63
CA ALA A 15 3.75 -3.10 -5.73
C ALA A 15 2.88 -1.83 -5.75
N GLU A 16 1.57 -1.96 -5.54
CA GLU A 16 0.63 -0.84 -5.52
C GLU A 16 0.85 0.06 -4.29
N LEU A 17 1.06 -0.54 -3.12
CA LEU A 17 1.38 0.20 -1.90
C LEU A 17 2.69 0.98 -2.05
N ASN A 18 3.71 0.38 -2.65
CA ASN A 18 4.98 1.07 -2.93
C ASN A 18 4.84 2.23 -3.94
N ALA A 19 3.97 2.09 -4.96
CA ALA A 19 3.67 3.19 -5.88
C ALA A 19 3.04 4.38 -5.13
N ARG A 20 2.06 4.10 -4.27
CA ARG A 20 1.39 5.14 -3.46
C ARG A 20 2.31 5.79 -2.44
N ILE A 21 3.21 5.01 -1.82
CA ILE A 21 4.27 5.55 -0.97
C ILE A 21 5.10 6.56 -1.77
N ARG A 22 5.51 6.24 -3.01
CA ARG A 22 6.32 7.15 -3.83
C ARG A 22 5.58 8.42 -4.22
N GLU A 23 4.28 8.35 -4.46
CA GLU A 23 3.44 9.52 -4.77
C GLU A 23 3.35 10.51 -3.61
N LEU A 24 3.51 10.05 -2.35
CA LEU A 24 3.54 10.94 -1.19
C LEU A 24 4.81 11.80 -1.11
N TRP A 25 5.88 11.39 -1.76
CA TRP A 25 7.14 12.13 -1.75
C TRP A 25 7.12 13.17 -2.86
N ALA A 26 6.95 14.43 -2.49
CA ALA A 26 7.03 15.57 -3.40
C ALA A 26 8.50 16.01 -3.53
N ASP A 27 9.07 15.91 -4.73
CA ASP A 27 10.45 16.34 -5.03
C ASP A 27 11.53 15.81 -4.06
N GLY A 28 11.32 14.60 -3.51
CA GLY A 28 12.24 13.95 -2.60
C GLY A 28 12.04 14.29 -1.12
N GLU A 29 11.00 15.04 -0.78
CA GLU A 29 10.60 15.33 0.60
C GLU A 29 9.20 14.80 0.89
N LEU A 30 9.00 14.35 2.13
CA LEU A 30 7.69 13.93 2.64
C LEU A 30 7.13 15.07 3.52
N PRO A 31 6.03 15.71 3.11
CA PRO A 31 5.38 16.74 3.92
C PRO A 31 4.97 16.21 5.31
N ASP A 32 5.13 17.02 6.37
CA ASP A 32 4.83 16.57 7.74
C ASP A 32 3.35 16.23 7.96
N ASP A 33 2.43 16.87 7.24
CA ASP A 33 1.01 16.56 7.23
C ASP A 33 0.70 15.19 6.60
N ARG A 34 1.61 14.69 5.75
CA ARG A 34 1.53 13.39 5.08
C ARG A 34 2.27 12.27 5.82
N ARG A 35 3.02 12.60 6.88
CA ARG A 35 3.76 11.62 7.68
C ARG A 35 2.89 10.49 8.24
N PRO A 36 1.70 10.74 8.83
CA PRO A 36 0.85 9.65 9.32
C PRO A 36 0.35 8.72 8.21
N GLU A 37 0.08 9.26 7.02
CA GLU A 37 -0.36 8.48 5.85
C GLU A 37 0.78 7.60 5.33
N TYR A 38 1.99 8.15 5.25
CA TYR A 38 3.19 7.41 4.88
C TYR A 38 3.46 6.25 5.86
N GLU A 39 3.42 6.50 7.17
CA GLU A 39 3.67 5.48 8.18
C GLU A 39 2.68 4.31 8.08
N ALA A 40 1.39 4.59 7.86
CA ALA A 40 0.38 3.57 7.64
C ALA A 40 0.68 2.72 6.39
N LEU A 41 0.98 3.37 5.26
CA LEU A 41 1.29 2.67 4.02
C LEU A 41 2.57 1.83 4.10
N VAL A 42 3.59 2.27 4.83
CA VAL A 42 4.82 1.48 5.05
C VAL A 42 4.54 0.20 5.83
N VAL A 43 3.68 0.26 6.85
CA VAL A 43 3.29 -0.92 7.63
C VAL A 43 2.51 -1.91 6.77
N GLU A 44 1.53 -1.43 5.99
CA GLU A 44 0.76 -2.27 5.07
C GLU A 44 1.65 -2.88 3.98
N TRP A 45 2.56 -2.09 3.42
CA TRP A 45 3.52 -2.55 2.42
C TRP A 45 4.42 -3.65 2.97
N ALA A 46 4.95 -3.48 4.18
CA ALA A 46 5.79 -4.49 4.81
C ALA A 46 5.05 -5.82 5.02
N ALA A 47 3.78 -5.76 5.44
CA ALA A 47 2.95 -6.96 5.60
C ALA A 47 2.71 -7.65 4.24
N ALA A 48 2.38 -6.90 3.20
CA ALA A 48 2.18 -7.43 1.85
C ALA A 48 3.48 -8.01 1.24
N ALA A 49 4.59 -7.29 1.36
CA ALA A 49 5.88 -7.71 0.83
C ALA A 49 6.39 -8.99 1.50
N LEU A 50 6.17 -9.14 2.81
CA LEU A 50 6.52 -10.39 3.52
C LEU A 50 5.63 -11.56 3.10
N GLY A 51 4.37 -11.32 2.74
CA GLY A 51 3.48 -12.32 2.16
C GLY A 51 3.94 -12.79 0.78
N ASP A 52 4.34 -11.86 -0.09
CA ASP A 52 4.81 -12.14 -1.45
C ASP A 52 6.13 -12.95 -1.45
N VAL A 53 7.05 -12.65 -0.53
CA VAL A 53 8.34 -13.36 -0.40
C VAL A 53 8.12 -14.86 -0.09
N GLN A 54 7.08 -15.21 0.66
CA GLN A 54 6.80 -16.62 0.99
C GLN A 54 6.19 -17.42 -0.17
N HIS A 55 5.71 -16.76 -1.22
CA HIS A 55 5.16 -17.43 -2.41
C HIS A 55 6.21 -17.63 -3.52
N ALA A 56 7.40 -17.04 -3.38
CA ALA A 56 8.44 -17.05 -4.41
C ALA A 56 9.53 -18.13 -4.20
N ALA A 57 9.32 -19.12 -3.33
CA ALA A 57 10.29 -20.16 -2.97
C ALA A 57 10.00 -21.53 -3.60
#